data_AF-A0A1V5U522-F1
#
_entry.id   AF-A0A1V5U522-F1
#
_cell.length_a   1.000
_cell.length_b   1.000
_cell.length_c   1.000
_cell.angle_alpha   90.00
_cell.angle_beta   90.00
_cell.angle_gamma   90.00
#
_symmetry.space_group_name_H-M   'P 1'
#
loop_
_entity.id
_entity.type
_entity.pdbx_description
1 polymer ?
#
loop_
_entity_poly.entity_id
_entity_poly.type
_entity_poly.pdbx_seq_one_letter_code
_entity_poly.pdbx_strand_id
1 'polypeptide(L)'
;MKSRLNDVRAYVDDIFDRIEDSGEKRAAYIHSYGVSQCCALLAAKRGLDLELAAVIGLLHDVYAYKTGFHALHAHNGAEMVRVAFKYGLNGLFSQEEQIIIKSAIYHHSDKDHVHDEYDELLKDSDILQHSAFDAIYGQAYGQRLFHVAKELALPPPDITVLPNEKTGASLFDRSRVGDIAETLAKRKIAGEKSDANFMKIIRYFPEKTAFAELKNAWCAAFVYHCCLEAGLALPIRVPHNAKKTANGRFACVAAWYEWGMENGFCRFEKDGFVPERGDIVVYNNIIPKEDKPEGGAWCDHIGIVIFRDNDGMMVAEGNAGNKNASDIIRRRHGGAVGCYIRIPEDYAYGGWKVDFKTGETRIAHY
;
A
#
# COMPACT_ATOMS: atom_id res chain seq x y z
N MET A 1 33.60 -11.68 6.86
CA MET A 1 33.00 -10.34 6.69
C MET A 1 31.52 -10.59 6.38
N LYS A 2 30.58 -10.13 7.20
CA LYS A 2 29.15 -10.21 6.83
C LYS A 2 28.90 -9.20 5.71
N SER A 3 28.49 -9.66 4.53
CA SER A 3 28.03 -8.77 3.46
C SER A 3 26.63 -8.26 3.81
N ARG A 4 26.33 -6.99 3.49
CA ARG A 4 25.00 -6.38 3.72
C ARG A 4 23.91 -7.18 3.00
N LEU A 5 24.26 -7.73 1.83
CA LEU A 5 23.39 -8.62 1.08
C LEU A 5 22.97 -9.87 1.87
N ASN A 6 23.85 -10.45 2.70
CA ASN A 6 23.49 -11.63 3.50
C ASN A 6 22.46 -11.29 4.59
N ASP A 7 22.56 -10.11 5.21
CA ASP A 7 21.57 -9.68 6.20
C ASP A 7 20.21 -9.35 5.53
N VAL A 8 20.23 -8.79 4.32
CA VAL A 8 19.01 -8.60 3.50
C VAL A 8 18.39 -9.94 3.09
N ARG A 9 19.20 -10.92 2.66
CA ARG A 9 18.73 -12.27 2.35
C ARG A 9 18.06 -12.93 3.55
N ALA A 10 18.69 -12.88 4.72
CA ALA A 10 18.10 -13.44 5.94
C ALA A 10 16.76 -12.77 6.29
N TYR A 11 16.63 -11.46 6.06
CA TYR A 11 15.37 -10.74 6.24
C TYR A 11 14.27 -11.21 5.27
N VAL A 12 14.61 -11.37 3.99
CA VAL A 12 13.68 -11.82 2.94
C VAL A 12 13.29 -13.28 3.14
N ASP A 13 14.27 -14.15 3.44
CA ASP A 13 14.06 -15.58 3.66
C ASP A 13 13.13 -15.80 4.88
N ASP A 14 13.29 -15.07 6.01
CA ASP A 14 12.36 -15.16 7.16
C ASP A 14 10.90 -14.82 6.80
N ILE A 15 10.69 -14.00 5.77
CA ILE A 15 9.36 -13.66 5.28
C ILE A 15 8.84 -14.77 4.38
N PHE A 16 9.64 -15.22 3.42
CA PHE A 16 9.23 -16.25 2.46
C PHE A 16 9.01 -17.61 3.12
N ASP A 17 9.79 -17.96 4.13
CA ASP A 17 9.63 -19.20 4.90
C ASP A 17 8.25 -19.30 5.58
N ARG A 18 7.61 -18.16 5.86
CA ARG A 18 6.28 -18.06 6.50
C ARG A 18 5.11 -18.11 5.52
N ILE A 19 5.36 -18.09 4.21
CA ILE A 19 4.31 -18.25 3.20
C ILE A 19 3.74 -19.67 3.33
N GLU A 20 2.43 -19.79 3.51
CA GLU A 20 1.78 -21.09 3.72
C GLU A 20 1.64 -21.87 2.41
N ASP A 21 1.25 -21.17 1.33
CA ASP A 21 1.12 -21.80 0.02
C ASP A 21 2.50 -22.14 -0.57
N SER A 22 2.71 -23.43 -0.84
CA SER A 22 4.01 -23.93 -1.34
C SER A 22 4.34 -23.43 -2.75
N GLY A 23 3.33 -23.15 -3.57
CA GLY A 23 3.49 -22.63 -4.92
C GLY A 23 3.95 -21.18 -4.89
N GLU A 24 3.26 -20.36 -4.10
CA GLU A 24 3.59 -18.95 -3.86
C GLU A 24 4.95 -18.79 -3.19
N LYS A 25 5.29 -19.64 -2.20
CA LYS A 25 6.62 -19.65 -1.59
C LYS A 25 7.71 -19.89 -2.62
N ARG A 26 7.55 -20.92 -3.46
CA ARG A 26 8.52 -21.22 -4.53
C ARG A 26 8.60 -20.07 -5.53
N ALA A 27 7.47 -19.49 -5.92
CA ALA A 27 7.44 -18.34 -6.82
C ALA A 27 8.20 -17.15 -6.22
N ALA A 28 8.02 -16.85 -4.93
CA ALA A 28 8.72 -15.78 -4.23
C ALA A 28 10.24 -15.94 -4.27
N TYR A 29 10.75 -17.13 -3.94
CA TYR A 29 12.18 -17.40 -4.02
C TYR A 29 12.72 -17.29 -5.45
N ILE A 30 12.06 -17.93 -6.43
CA ILE A 30 12.54 -17.94 -7.83
C ILE A 30 12.55 -16.53 -8.40
N HIS A 31 11.47 -15.78 -8.21
CA HIS A 31 11.31 -14.45 -8.78
C HIS A 31 12.25 -13.45 -8.11
N SER A 32 12.20 -13.27 -6.78
CA SER A 32 13.00 -12.23 -6.12
C SER A 32 14.51 -12.48 -6.22
N TYR A 33 14.98 -13.73 -6.14
CA TYR A 33 16.40 -14.02 -6.36
C TYR A 33 16.78 -13.91 -7.85
N GLY A 34 15.90 -14.28 -8.78
CA GLY A 34 16.12 -14.08 -10.22
C GLY A 34 16.27 -12.60 -10.56
N VAL A 35 15.36 -11.75 -10.07
CA VAL A 35 15.42 -10.30 -10.27
C VAL A 35 16.67 -9.71 -9.62
N SER A 36 17.05 -10.16 -8.42
CA SER A 36 18.31 -9.77 -7.77
C SER A 36 19.55 -10.07 -8.63
N GLN A 37 19.59 -11.24 -9.27
CA GLN A 37 20.69 -11.62 -10.17
C GLN A 37 20.69 -10.80 -11.46
N CYS A 38 19.51 -10.56 -12.05
CA CYS A 38 19.36 -9.66 -13.19
C CYS A 38 19.81 -8.23 -12.86
N CYS A 39 19.47 -7.72 -11.68
CA CYS A 39 19.92 -6.42 -11.19
C CYS A 39 21.45 -6.37 -11.10
N ALA A 40 22.09 -7.37 -10.51
CA ALA A 40 23.56 -7.41 -10.42
C ALA A 40 24.24 -7.47 -11.79
N LEU A 41 23.67 -8.25 -12.73
CA LEU A 41 24.18 -8.37 -14.10
C LEU A 41 24.05 -7.03 -14.86
N LEU A 42 22.88 -6.40 -14.82
CA LEU A 42 22.66 -5.12 -15.48
C LEU A 42 23.44 -4.00 -14.80
N ALA A 43 23.63 -4.03 -13.49
CA ALA A 43 24.47 -3.07 -12.78
C ALA A 43 25.93 -3.14 -13.25
N ALA A 44 26.47 -4.35 -13.45
CA ALA A 44 27.81 -4.53 -14.02
C ALA A 44 27.92 -3.95 -15.43
N LYS A 45 26.87 -4.08 -16.26
CA LYS A 45 26.81 -3.51 -17.61
C LYS A 45 26.72 -1.97 -17.59
N ARG A 46 25.98 -1.41 -16.63
CA ARG A 46 25.69 0.03 -16.51
C ARG A 46 26.68 0.81 -15.64
N GLY A 47 27.63 0.13 -15.00
CA GLY A 47 28.61 0.77 -14.11
C GLY A 47 28.04 1.19 -12.75
N LEU A 48 26.99 0.51 -12.28
CA LEU A 48 26.35 0.74 -10.98
C LEU A 48 26.92 -0.17 -9.89
N ASP A 49 26.58 0.09 -8.63
CA ASP A 49 26.97 -0.75 -7.50
C ASP A 49 26.20 -2.09 -7.50
N LEU A 50 26.94 -3.20 -7.64
CA LEU A 50 26.38 -4.54 -7.75
C LEU A 50 25.67 -5.00 -6.46
N GLU A 51 26.21 -4.65 -5.28
CA GLU A 51 25.61 -5.09 -4.00
C GLU A 51 24.27 -4.36 -3.78
N LEU A 52 24.25 -3.04 -4.02
CA LEU A 52 23.05 -2.21 -3.93
C LEU A 52 21.98 -2.66 -4.92
N ALA A 53 22.37 -2.92 -6.17
CA ALA A 53 21.49 -3.48 -7.20
C ALA A 53 20.86 -4.82 -6.78
N ALA A 54 21.67 -5.75 -6.27
CA ALA A 54 21.19 -7.04 -5.81
C ALA A 54 20.21 -6.90 -4.62
N VAL A 55 20.49 -5.98 -3.69
CA VAL A 55 19.60 -5.65 -2.56
C VAL A 55 18.25 -5.11 -3.05
N ILE A 56 18.26 -4.20 -4.03
CA ILE A 56 17.04 -3.64 -4.62
C ILE A 56 16.17 -4.77 -5.21
N GLY A 57 16.77 -5.66 -6.01
CA GLY A 57 16.06 -6.78 -6.60
C GLY A 57 15.49 -7.77 -5.58
N LEU A 58 16.17 -8.03 -4.46
CA LEU A 58 15.63 -8.90 -3.41
C LEU A 58 14.45 -8.28 -2.66
N LEU A 59 14.42 -6.96 -2.51
CA LEU A 59 13.45 -6.27 -1.66
C LEU A 59 12.16 -5.86 -2.38
N HIS A 60 12.16 -5.81 -3.72
CA HIS A 60 11.12 -5.09 -4.48
C HIS A 60 9.69 -5.58 -4.24
N ASP A 61 9.50 -6.90 -4.22
CA ASP A 61 8.17 -7.53 -4.12
C ASP A 61 7.88 -8.18 -2.77
N VAL A 62 8.72 -7.95 -1.78
CA VAL A 62 8.59 -8.55 -0.44
C VAL A 62 7.24 -8.20 0.20
N TYR A 63 6.69 -7.01 -0.07
CA TYR A 63 5.36 -6.63 0.42
C TYR A 63 4.24 -7.49 -0.19
N ALA A 64 4.27 -7.71 -1.51
CA ALA A 64 3.26 -8.50 -2.20
C ALA A 64 3.23 -9.93 -1.64
N TYR A 65 4.39 -10.58 -1.57
CA TYR A 65 4.50 -11.95 -1.03
C TYR A 65 4.16 -12.05 0.46
N LYS A 66 4.48 -11.03 1.24
CA LYS A 66 4.17 -11.04 2.68
C LYS A 66 2.68 -10.89 2.98
N THR A 67 1.98 -10.10 2.17
CA THR A 67 0.60 -9.67 2.45
C THR A 67 -0.44 -10.36 1.56
N GLY A 68 -0.01 -10.96 0.45
CA GLY A 68 -0.86 -11.44 -0.62
C GLY A 68 -1.60 -10.32 -1.36
N PHE A 69 -1.13 -9.07 -1.25
CA PHE A 69 -1.80 -7.89 -1.80
C PHE A 69 -0.94 -7.19 -2.87
N HIS A 70 -1.45 -7.17 -4.11
CA HIS A 70 -0.72 -6.67 -5.27
C HIS A 70 -1.05 -5.24 -5.67
N ALA A 71 -2.22 -4.70 -5.28
CA ALA A 71 -2.57 -3.34 -5.69
C ALA A 71 -1.62 -2.33 -5.02
N LEU A 72 -0.99 -1.48 -5.85
CA LEU A 72 0.04 -0.53 -5.44
C LEU A 72 1.19 -1.19 -4.64
N HIS A 73 1.53 -2.46 -4.93
CA HIS A 73 2.56 -3.20 -4.19
C HIS A 73 3.94 -2.51 -4.20
N ALA A 74 4.33 -1.83 -5.28
CA ALA A 74 5.54 -1.01 -5.31
C ALA A 74 5.56 0.09 -4.24
N HIS A 75 4.47 0.86 -4.15
CA HIS A 75 4.37 1.96 -3.17
C HIS A 75 4.32 1.43 -1.74
N ASN A 76 3.55 0.36 -1.52
CA ASN A 76 3.44 -0.30 -0.22
C ASN A 76 4.75 -1.01 0.18
N GLY A 77 5.48 -1.55 -0.80
CA GLY A 77 6.81 -2.14 -0.68
C GLY A 77 7.85 -1.14 -0.24
N ALA A 78 7.88 0.04 -0.86
CA ALA A 78 8.75 1.13 -0.44
C ALA A 78 8.50 1.57 1.02
N GLU A 79 7.23 1.62 1.45
CA GLU A 79 6.88 1.90 2.85
C GLU A 79 7.29 0.77 3.80
N MET A 80 7.10 -0.50 3.40
CA MET A 80 7.53 -1.65 4.18
C MET A 80 9.05 -1.65 4.38
N VAL A 81 9.81 -1.39 3.31
CA VAL A 81 11.27 -1.33 3.33
C VAL A 81 11.77 -0.15 4.17
N ARG A 82 11.07 1.01 4.15
CA ARG A 82 11.37 2.13 5.06
C ARG A 82 11.30 1.71 6.53
N VAL A 83 10.32 0.88 6.91
CA VAL A 83 10.22 0.35 8.27
C VAL A 83 11.30 -0.70 8.53
N ALA A 84 11.63 -1.55 7.56
CA ALA A 84 12.73 -2.50 7.67
C ALA A 84 14.05 -1.78 8.00
N PHE A 85 14.40 -0.70 7.29
CA PHE A 85 15.60 0.11 7.57
C PHE A 85 15.61 0.75 8.96
N LYS A 86 14.43 1.04 9.54
CA LYS A 86 14.36 1.59 10.89
C LYS A 86 14.64 0.54 11.97
N TYR A 87 14.32 -0.73 11.70
CA TYR A 87 14.33 -1.79 12.72
C TYR A 87 15.19 -3.00 12.31
N GLY A 88 14.71 -3.83 11.37
CA GLY A 88 15.34 -5.12 11.04
C GLY A 88 16.64 -5.01 10.24
N LEU A 89 16.81 -3.92 9.48
CA LEU A 89 17.97 -3.61 8.64
C LEU A 89 18.64 -2.30 9.11
N ASN A 90 18.52 -1.98 10.40
CA ASN A 90 19.02 -0.73 10.96
C ASN A 90 20.55 -0.62 10.85
N GLY A 91 21.01 0.54 10.38
CA GLY A 91 22.44 0.85 10.24
C GLY A 91 23.16 0.15 9.08
N LEU A 92 22.47 -0.62 8.23
CA LEU A 92 23.08 -1.31 7.09
C LEU A 92 23.35 -0.40 5.89
N PHE A 93 22.51 0.62 5.69
CA PHE A 93 22.54 1.49 4.51
C PHE A 93 22.53 2.97 4.92
N SER A 94 23.28 3.80 4.18
CA SER A 94 23.27 5.25 4.35
C SER A 94 21.89 5.84 4.01
N GLN A 95 21.63 7.09 4.40
CA GLN A 95 20.36 7.75 4.04
C GLN A 95 20.16 7.85 2.53
N GLU A 96 21.24 8.11 1.79
CA GLU A 96 21.26 8.19 0.32
C GLU A 96 20.94 6.83 -0.31
N GLU A 97 21.59 5.75 0.15
CA GLU A 97 21.30 4.38 -0.30
C GLU A 97 19.85 3.98 -0.01
N GLN A 98 19.33 4.32 1.18
CA GLN A 98 17.94 4.06 1.52
C GLN A 98 16.96 4.80 0.59
N ILE A 99 17.27 6.04 0.19
CA ILE A 99 16.46 6.79 -0.79
C ILE A 99 16.50 6.11 -2.15
N ILE A 100 17.68 5.69 -2.61
CA ILE A 100 17.85 4.96 -3.89
C ILE A 100 17.02 3.67 -3.88
N ILE A 101 17.15 2.84 -2.83
CA ILE A 101 16.43 1.57 -2.73
C ILE A 101 14.92 1.80 -2.71
N LYS A 102 14.43 2.72 -1.86
CA LYS A 102 12.99 3.01 -1.78
C LYS A 102 12.46 3.55 -3.09
N SER A 103 13.20 4.43 -3.77
CA SER A 103 12.77 4.98 -5.06
C SER A 103 12.61 3.87 -6.09
N ALA A 104 13.63 3.02 -6.25
CA ALA A 104 13.59 1.95 -7.24
C ALA A 104 12.37 1.06 -7.00
N ILE A 105 12.15 0.66 -5.74
CA ILE A 105 10.97 -0.14 -5.36
C ILE A 105 9.67 0.64 -5.58
N TYR A 106 9.60 1.93 -5.28
CA TYR A 106 8.38 2.72 -5.44
C TYR A 106 7.93 2.84 -6.90
N HIS A 107 8.88 2.96 -7.83
CA HIS A 107 8.58 3.17 -9.25
C HIS A 107 8.55 1.87 -10.07
N HIS A 108 8.99 0.72 -9.55
CA HIS A 108 9.25 -0.42 -10.42
C HIS A 108 8.03 -0.95 -11.17
N SER A 109 6.80 -0.82 -10.65
CA SER A 109 5.61 -1.25 -11.42
C SER A 109 5.22 -0.27 -12.53
N ASP A 110 5.75 0.97 -12.53
CA ASP A 110 5.53 1.96 -13.59
C ASP A 110 6.53 1.73 -14.73
N LYS A 111 6.13 0.93 -15.70
CA LYS A 111 6.95 0.65 -16.90
C LYS A 111 6.84 1.76 -17.95
N ASP A 112 5.87 2.66 -17.85
CA ASP A 112 5.57 3.65 -18.90
C ASP A 112 6.45 4.90 -18.80
N HIS A 113 6.98 5.22 -17.61
CA HIS A 113 7.77 6.43 -17.40
C HIS A 113 9.22 6.16 -17.04
N VAL A 114 10.11 7.03 -17.52
CA VAL A 114 11.54 7.00 -17.23
C VAL A 114 11.85 7.71 -15.91
N HIS A 115 12.59 7.02 -15.04
CA HIS A 115 13.07 7.49 -13.74
C HIS A 115 14.61 7.40 -13.68
N ASP A 116 15.22 7.39 -12.50
CA ASP A 116 16.68 7.42 -12.38
C ASP A 116 17.31 6.02 -12.58
N GLU A 117 18.64 5.97 -12.58
CA GLU A 117 19.42 4.79 -13.01
C GLU A 117 19.05 3.47 -12.31
N TYR A 118 18.83 3.48 -10.99
CA TYR A 118 18.44 2.29 -10.24
C TYR A 118 16.95 1.96 -10.35
N ASP A 119 16.11 2.96 -10.62
CA ASP A 119 14.69 2.76 -10.90
C ASP A 119 14.53 2.01 -12.23
N GLU A 120 15.25 2.46 -13.27
CA GLU A 120 15.27 1.80 -14.57
C GLU A 120 15.99 0.45 -14.53
N LEU A 121 17.06 0.32 -13.74
CA LEU A 121 17.71 -0.98 -13.47
C LEU A 121 16.71 -2.01 -12.96
N LEU A 122 15.92 -1.67 -11.94
CA LEU A 122 14.97 -2.62 -11.36
C LEU A 122 13.84 -2.95 -12.32
N LYS A 123 13.27 -1.96 -13.02
CA LYS A 123 12.21 -2.19 -14.02
C LYS A 123 12.66 -3.16 -15.11
N ASP A 124 13.85 -2.95 -15.63
CA ASP A 124 14.42 -3.74 -16.71
C ASP A 124 14.80 -5.15 -16.23
N SER A 125 15.34 -5.26 -15.00
CA SER A 125 15.68 -6.55 -14.38
C SER A 125 14.46 -7.42 -14.10
N ASP A 126 13.39 -6.79 -13.61
CA ASP A 126 12.10 -7.43 -13.36
C ASP A 126 11.51 -8.02 -14.65
N ILE A 127 11.49 -7.22 -15.72
CA ILE A 127 11.03 -7.68 -17.05
C ILE A 127 11.92 -8.78 -17.61
N LEU A 128 13.24 -8.65 -17.48
CA LEU A 128 14.19 -9.65 -17.97
C LEU A 128 13.99 -11.00 -17.28
N GLN A 129 13.74 -11.01 -15.97
CA GLN A 129 13.46 -12.23 -15.23
C GLN A 129 12.17 -12.90 -15.72
N HIS A 130 11.11 -12.12 -15.95
CA HIS A 130 9.85 -12.62 -16.51
C HIS A 130 10.01 -13.25 -17.90
N SER A 131 10.92 -12.74 -18.76
CA SER A 131 11.13 -13.29 -20.12
C SER A 131 11.63 -14.73 -20.17
N ALA A 132 12.11 -15.27 -19.04
CA ALA A 132 12.46 -16.68 -18.95
C ALA A 132 11.23 -17.60 -18.83
N PHE A 133 10.05 -17.05 -18.50
CA PHE A 133 8.85 -17.81 -18.17
C PHE A 133 7.61 -17.40 -18.97
N ASP A 134 7.56 -16.16 -19.46
CA ASP A 134 6.41 -15.59 -20.18
C ASP A 134 6.79 -15.18 -21.61
N ALA A 135 5.81 -15.20 -22.52
CA ALA A 135 6.02 -14.85 -23.94
C ALA A 135 5.06 -13.74 -24.45
N ILE A 136 4.17 -13.24 -23.58
CA ILE A 136 3.14 -12.25 -23.93
C ILE A 136 3.28 -11.05 -23.00
N TYR A 137 3.42 -9.86 -23.59
CA TYR A 137 3.71 -8.64 -22.86
C TYR A 137 2.85 -7.48 -23.33
N GLY A 138 2.55 -6.55 -22.41
CA GLY A 138 2.04 -5.23 -22.79
C GLY A 138 3.09 -4.41 -23.55
N GLN A 139 2.66 -3.30 -24.15
CA GLN A 139 3.50 -2.48 -25.02
C GLN A 139 4.82 -2.03 -24.35
N ALA A 140 4.74 -1.39 -23.18
CA ALA A 140 5.91 -0.90 -22.46
C ALA A 140 6.85 -2.02 -22.01
N TYR A 141 6.30 -3.18 -21.62
CA TYR A 141 7.08 -4.35 -21.24
C TYR A 141 7.90 -4.88 -22.41
N GLY A 142 7.26 -5.05 -23.57
CA GLY A 142 7.94 -5.53 -24.77
C GLY A 142 9.05 -4.58 -25.22
N GLN A 143 8.77 -3.27 -25.29
CA GLN A 143 9.76 -2.25 -25.66
C GLN A 143 10.99 -2.28 -24.75
N ARG A 144 10.79 -2.35 -23.43
CA ARG A 144 11.88 -2.49 -22.46
C ARG A 144 12.70 -3.75 -22.68
N LEU A 145 12.04 -4.91 -22.87
CA LEU A 145 12.74 -6.17 -23.10
C LEU A 145 13.61 -6.13 -24.39
N PHE A 146 13.11 -5.55 -25.48
CA PHE A 146 13.89 -5.35 -26.70
C PHE A 146 15.14 -4.47 -26.45
N HIS A 147 15.00 -3.39 -25.68
CA HIS A 147 16.12 -2.53 -25.33
C HIS A 147 17.15 -3.25 -24.46
N VAL A 148 16.73 -4.01 -23.45
CA VAL A 148 17.61 -4.82 -22.59
C VAL A 148 18.34 -5.89 -23.40
N ALA A 149 17.64 -6.62 -24.28
CA ALA A 149 18.26 -7.61 -25.15
C ALA A 149 19.35 -6.98 -26.04
N LYS A 150 19.08 -5.81 -26.63
CA LYS A 150 20.06 -5.05 -27.41
C LYS A 150 21.24 -4.59 -26.56
N GLU A 151 21.00 -4.07 -25.36
CA GLU A 151 22.05 -3.63 -24.41
C GLU A 151 23.01 -4.78 -24.06
N LEU A 152 22.46 -5.99 -23.87
CA LEU A 152 23.18 -7.21 -23.56
C LEU A 152 23.75 -7.94 -24.79
N ALA A 153 23.54 -7.41 -26.01
CA ALA A 153 23.91 -8.06 -27.26
C ALA A 153 23.32 -9.48 -27.42
N LEU A 154 22.11 -9.67 -26.92
CA LEU A 154 21.31 -10.89 -27.08
C LEU A 154 20.50 -10.85 -28.38
N PRO A 155 20.09 -12.01 -28.92
CA PRO A 155 19.13 -12.03 -30.02
C PRO A 155 17.81 -11.35 -29.60
N PRO A 156 17.04 -10.79 -30.55
CA PRO A 156 15.73 -10.24 -30.26
C PRO A 156 14.83 -11.29 -29.57
N PRO A 157 14.11 -10.91 -28.50
CA PRO A 157 13.19 -11.82 -27.82
C PRO A 157 12.05 -12.23 -28.76
N ASP A 158 11.69 -13.51 -28.77
CA ASP A 158 10.52 -14.03 -29.46
C ASP A 158 9.29 -13.86 -28.57
N ILE A 159 8.67 -12.68 -28.64
CA ILE A 159 7.55 -12.29 -27.79
C ILE A 159 6.38 -11.72 -28.60
N THR A 160 5.18 -11.87 -28.05
CA THR A 160 3.98 -11.20 -28.54
C THR A 160 3.71 -9.94 -27.73
N VAL A 161 3.66 -8.79 -28.40
CA VAL A 161 3.33 -7.50 -27.76
C VAL A 161 1.87 -7.18 -27.98
N LEU A 162 1.11 -7.09 -26.89
CA LEU A 162 -0.29 -6.68 -26.90
C LEU A 162 -0.39 -5.16 -27.04
N PRO A 163 -1.40 -4.64 -27.77
CA PRO A 163 -1.67 -3.21 -27.79
C PRO A 163 -2.03 -2.72 -26.38
N ASN A 164 -1.82 -1.44 -26.10
CA ASN A 164 -2.26 -0.82 -24.86
C ASN A 164 -3.78 -0.90 -24.74
N GLU A 165 -4.27 -1.93 -24.04
CA GLU A 165 -5.66 -1.97 -23.61
C GLU A 165 -5.84 -0.98 -22.47
N LYS A 166 -6.87 -0.13 -22.60
CA LYS A 166 -7.41 0.55 -21.43
C LYS A 166 -8.07 -0.54 -20.59
N THR A 167 -7.32 -1.10 -19.65
CA THR A 167 -7.93 -1.94 -18.61
C THR A 167 -9.06 -1.14 -17.99
N GLY A 168 -10.28 -1.69 -18.07
CA GLY A 168 -11.43 -1.14 -17.39
C GLY A 168 -11.19 -1.30 -15.90
N ALA A 169 -10.46 -0.35 -15.30
CA ALA A 169 -10.26 -0.30 -13.87
C ALA A 169 -11.65 -0.38 -13.22
N SER A 170 -11.84 -1.34 -12.30
CA SER A 170 -13.04 -1.36 -11.48
C SER A 170 -13.14 0.01 -10.81
N LEU A 171 -14.17 0.77 -11.19
CA LEU A 171 -14.39 2.08 -10.61
C LEU A 171 -14.73 1.91 -9.13
N PHE A 172 -14.27 2.86 -8.33
CA PHE A 172 -14.59 2.91 -6.92
C PHE A 172 -16.09 3.21 -6.76
N ASP A 173 -16.79 2.36 -5.99
CA ASP A 173 -18.21 2.52 -5.72
C ASP A 173 -18.42 2.87 -4.24
N ARG A 174 -18.86 4.12 -3.97
CA ARG A 174 -19.10 4.60 -2.61
C ARG A 174 -20.22 3.81 -1.93
N SER A 175 -21.33 3.53 -2.60
CA SER A 175 -22.44 2.79 -1.99
C SER A 175 -21.99 1.38 -1.57
N ARG A 176 -21.16 0.73 -2.40
CA ARG A 176 -20.60 -0.59 -2.11
C ARG A 176 -19.69 -0.60 -0.88
N VAL A 177 -19.02 0.51 -0.55
CA VAL A 177 -18.31 0.65 0.74
C VAL A 177 -19.26 0.42 1.92
N GLY A 178 -20.46 1.02 1.86
CA GLY A 178 -21.51 0.82 2.85
C GLY A 178 -22.00 -0.63 2.94
N ASP A 179 -22.21 -1.29 1.79
CA ASP A 179 -22.63 -2.69 1.73
C ASP A 179 -21.62 -3.65 2.37
N ILE A 180 -20.34 -3.45 2.06
CA ILE A 180 -19.24 -4.23 2.62
C ILE A 180 -19.13 -3.99 4.13
N ALA A 181 -19.15 -2.73 4.55
CA ALA A 181 -19.02 -2.36 5.96
C ALA A 181 -20.18 -2.91 6.79
N GLU A 182 -21.43 -2.80 6.30
CA GLU A 182 -22.60 -3.35 6.95
C GLU A 182 -22.51 -4.88 7.10
N THR A 183 -22.08 -5.55 6.03
CA THR A 183 -21.92 -7.02 6.00
C THR A 183 -20.87 -7.48 7.00
N LEU A 184 -19.70 -6.82 7.05
CA LEU A 184 -18.63 -7.16 7.97
C LEU A 184 -19.00 -6.84 9.42
N ALA A 185 -19.60 -5.67 9.68
CA ALA A 185 -19.99 -5.26 11.03
C ALA A 185 -21.05 -6.18 11.64
N LYS A 186 -22.03 -6.66 10.85
CA LYS A 186 -23.05 -7.63 11.29
C LYS A 186 -22.46 -8.97 11.76
N ARG A 187 -21.24 -9.33 11.31
CA ARG A 187 -20.56 -10.56 11.74
C ARG A 187 -19.98 -10.48 13.15
N LYS A 188 -19.95 -9.29 13.77
CA LYS A 188 -19.35 -9.08 15.10
C LYS A 188 -17.90 -9.58 15.17
N ILE A 189 -17.10 -9.24 14.16
CA ILE A 189 -15.69 -9.62 14.02
C ILE A 189 -14.95 -9.20 15.30
N ALA A 190 -14.26 -10.14 15.94
CA ALA A 190 -13.45 -9.88 17.12
C ALA A 190 -12.03 -9.46 16.72
N GLY A 191 -11.48 -8.43 17.37
CA GLY A 191 -10.09 -7.99 17.17
C GLY A 191 -9.06 -8.91 17.81
N GLU A 192 -9.13 -10.21 17.51
CA GLU A 192 -8.33 -11.28 18.09
C GLU A 192 -7.67 -12.15 17.01
N LYS A 193 -6.50 -12.76 17.29
CA LYS A 193 -5.76 -13.56 16.28
C LYS A 193 -6.56 -14.73 15.73
N SER A 194 -7.48 -15.27 16.51
CA SER A 194 -8.33 -16.39 16.13
C SER A 194 -9.43 -16.01 15.13
N ASP A 195 -9.73 -14.73 14.94
CA ASP A 195 -10.73 -14.28 13.97
C ASP A 195 -10.08 -14.03 12.60
N ALA A 196 -10.39 -14.91 11.64
CA ALA A 196 -9.84 -14.83 10.29
C ALA A 196 -10.25 -13.54 9.54
N ASN A 197 -11.42 -12.95 9.82
CA ASN A 197 -11.83 -11.70 9.17
C ASN A 197 -11.00 -10.53 9.70
N PHE A 198 -10.75 -10.49 11.01
CA PHE A 198 -9.86 -9.48 11.59
C PHE A 198 -8.44 -9.59 11.03
N MET A 199 -7.90 -10.82 10.95
CA MET A 199 -6.59 -11.05 10.33
C MET A 199 -6.56 -10.64 8.85
N LYS A 200 -7.65 -10.87 8.09
CA LYS A 200 -7.79 -10.37 6.71
C LYS A 200 -7.76 -8.84 6.64
N ILE A 201 -8.39 -8.15 7.60
CA ILE A 201 -8.47 -6.68 7.64
C ILE A 201 -7.10 -6.05 7.94
N ILE A 202 -6.32 -6.63 8.85
CA ILE A 202 -5.04 -6.03 9.27
C ILE A 202 -3.84 -6.46 8.41
N ARG A 203 -4.00 -7.48 7.53
CA ARG A 203 -2.90 -8.04 6.72
C ARG A 203 -2.16 -7.03 5.84
N TYR A 204 -2.81 -5.92 5.48
CA TYR A 204 -2.19 -4.87 4.66
C TYR A 204 -1.00 -4.19 5.36
N PHE A 205 -0.93 -4.26 6.69
CA PHE A 205 0.11 -3.67 7.51
C PHE A 205 1.13 -4.76 7.91
N PRO A 206 2.29 -4.81 7.25
CA PRO A 206 3.16 -5.99 7.26
C PRO A 206 4.02 -6.14 8.53
N GLU A 207 3.92 -5.24 9.51
CA GLU A 207 4.75 -5.28 10.70
C GLU A 207 4.42 -6.50 11.58
N LYS A 208 5.46 -7.10 12.18
CA LYS A 208 5.28 -8.16 13.19
C LYS A 208 4.44 -7.65 14.39
N THR A 209 4.46 -6.35 14.65
CA THR A 209 3.71 -5.67 15.71
C THR A 209 2.29 -5.27 15.31
N ALA A 210 1.90 -5.36 14.03
CA ALA A 210 0.61 -4.86 13.54
C ALA A 210 -0.59 -5.41 14.33
N PHE A 211 -0.57 -6.70 14.67
CA PHE A 211 -1.61 -7.28 15.54
C PHE A 211 -1.68 -6.60 16.91
N ALA A 212 -0.54 -6.43 17.59
CA ALA A 212 -0.49 -5.87 18.92
C ALA A 212 -0.88 -4.38 18.93
N GLU A 213 -0.49 -3.64 17.88
CA GLU A 213 -0.82 -2.23 17.70
C GLU A 213 -2.29 -1.98 17.35
N LEU A 214 -2.89 -2.88 16.54
CA LEU A 214 -4.26 -2.71 16.05
C LEU A 214 -5.31 -3.40 16.92
N LYS A 215 -4.91 -4.31 17.83
CA LYS A 215 -5.80 -4.85 18.85
C LYS A 215 -6.34 -3.69 19.69
N ASN A 216 -7.67 -3.55 19.76
CA ASN A 216 -8.38 -2.41 20.34
C ASN A 216 -8.25 -1.06 19.58
N ALA A 217 -7.64 -1.02 18.39
CA ALA A 217 -7.39 0.23 17.66
C ALA A 217 -7.59 0.11 16.13
N TRP A 218 -8.44 -0.81 15.69
CA TRP A 218 -8.56 -1.20 14.28
C TRP A 218 -9.72 -0.56 13.51
N CYS A 219 -10.34 0.50 14.02
CA CYS A 219 -11.43 1.20 13.34
C CYS A 219 -11.02 1.76 11.98
N ALA A 220 -9.83 2.38 11.87
CA ALA A 220 -9.33 2.89 10.60
C ALA A 220 -8.87 1.79 9.64
N ALA A 221 -8.30 0.69 10.15
CA ALA A 221 -7.98 -0.49 9.34
C ALA A 221 -9.25 -1.14 8.75
N PHE A 222 -10.33 -1.18 9.51
CA PHE A 222 -11.64 -1.64 9.02
C PHE A 222 -12.17 -0.76 7.87
N VAL A 223 -12.11 0.57 8.03
CA VAL A 223 -12.52 1.51 6.96
C VAL A 223 -11.64 1.32 5.71
N TYR A 224 -10.32 1.23 5.89
CA TYR A 224 -9.38 0.97 4.80
C TYR A 224 -9.72 -0.30 4.04
N HIS A 225 -9.95 -1.41 4.74
CA HIS A 225 -10.36 -2.68 4.12
C HIS A 225 -11.65 -2.54 3.30
N CYS A 226 -12.68 -1.90 3.85
CA CYS A 226 -13.97 -1.72 3.15
C CYS A 226 -13.80 -0.89 1.87
N CYS A 227 -13.01 0.18 1.92
CA CYS A 227 -12.74 1.01 0.74
C CYS A 227 -11.98 0.23 -0.35
N LEU A 228 -10.96 -0.55 0.02
CA LEU A 228 -10.21 -1.36 -0.95
C LEU A 228 -11.09 -2.43 -1.62
N GLU A 229 -11.91 -3.14 -0.85
CA GLU A 229 -12.83 -4.16 -1.40
C GLU A 229 -13.95 -3.55 -2.26
N ALA A 230 -14.20 -2.24 -2.13
CA ALA A 230 -15.10 -1.45 -2.99
C ALA A 230 -14.42 -0.86 -4.24
N GLY A 231 -13.13 -1.17 -4.48
CA GLY A 231 -12.40 -0.75 -5.68
C GLY A 231 -11.56 0.52 -5.50
N LEU A 232 -11.45 1.08 -4.28
CA LEU A 232 -10.55 2.21 -4.05
C LEU A 232 -9.09 1.76 -4.18
N ALA A 233 -8.32 2.40 -5.05
CA ALA A 233 -6.86 2.25 -5.06
C ALA A 233 -6.24 3.27 -4.10
N LEU A 234 -5.70 2.80 -2.97
CA LEU A 234 -5.07 3.67 -1.98
C LEU A 234 -3.88 2.95 -1.30
N PRO A 235 -2.68 3.55 -1.25
CA PRO A 235 -1.54 2.95 -0.57
C PRO A 235 -1.78 2.88 0.95
N ILE A 236 -1.03 2.05 1.68
CA ILE A 236 -1.19 1.90 3.14
C ILE A 236 -0.79 3.17 3.90
N ARG A 237 0.07 4.01 3.30
CA ARG A 237 0.53 5.28 3.85
C ARG A 237 -0.03 6.43 3.02
N VAL A 238 -0.39 7.55 3.67
CA VAL A 238 -0.74 8.78 2.96
C VAL A 238 0.39 9.12 1.96
N PRO A 239 0.06 9.53 0.72
CA PRO A 239 1.05 9.78 -0.31
C PRO A 239 2.17 10.70 0.18
N HIS A 240 3.41 10.29 -0.08
CA HIS A 240 4.59 10.99 0.40
C HIS A 240 5.73 10.79 -0.60
N ASN A 241 6.73 11.66 -0.50
CA ASN A 241 7.98 11.56 -1.24
C ASN A 241 9.15 11.85 -0.30
N ALA A 242 10.38 11.80 -0.80
CA ALA A 242 11.58 12.04 0.00
C ALA A 242 11.64 13.47 0.59
N LYS A 243 10.96 14.46 -0.02
CA LYS A 243 10.93 15.86 0.46
C LYS A 243 9.75 16.16 1.39
N LYS A 244 8.58 15.58 1.13
CA LYS A 244 7.35 15.72 1.93
C LYS A 244 7.01 14.37 2.54
N THR A 245 7.46 14.17 3.78
CA THR A 245 7.07 12.99 4.56
C THR A 245 5.64 13.15 5.06
N ALA A 246 4.78 12.15 4.82
CA ALA A 246 3.43 12.15 5.40
C ALA A 246 3.48 11.69 6.86
N ASN A 247 2.47 12.05 7.66
CA ASN A 247 2.46 11.79 9.11
C ASN A 247 1.73 10.51 9.54
N GLY A 248 1.16 9.72 8.62
CA GLY A 248 0.37 8.57 9.03
C GLY A 248 0.08 7.54 7.95
N ARG A 249 -0.37 6.38 8.42
CA ARG A 249 -0.94 5.29 7.62
C ARG A 249 -2.45 5.31 7.71
N PHE A 250 -3.15 4.75 6.72
CA PHE A 250 -4.61 4.66 6.75
C PHE A 250 -5.15 3.65 7.79
N ALA A 251 -4.27 2.99 8.56
CA ALA A 251 -4.60 2.39 9.85
C ALA A 251 -4.81 3.40 11.00
N CYS A 252 -4.57 4.70 10.77
CA CYS A 252 -4.72 5.77 11.75
C CYS A 252 -5.82 6.74 11.32
N VAL A 253 -6.67 7.16 12.27
CA VAL A 253 -7.79 8.07 12.01
C VAL A 253 -7.32 9.44 11.49
N ALA A 254 -6.25 9.98 12.08
CA ALA A 254 -5.69 11.27 11.67
C ALA A 254 -5.24 11.27 10.19
N ALA A 255 -4.73 10.14 9.70
CA ALA A 255 -4.33 10.02 8.29
C ALA A 255 -5.50 10.19 7.32
N TRP A 256 -6.67 9.64 7.66
CA TRP A 256 -7.90 9.83 6.88
C TRP A 256 -8.34 11.28 6.88
N TYR A 257 -8.34 11.93 8.05
CA TYR A 257 -8.72 13.33 8.17
C TYR A 257 -7.78 14.25 7.37
N GLU A 258 -6.46 14.12 7.57
CA GLU A 258 -5.45 14.95 6.88
C GLU A 258 -5.54 14.76 5.37
N TRP A 259 -5.58 13.51 4.90
CA TRP A 259 -5.73 13.20 3.48
C TRP A 259 -7.06 13.73 2.92
N GLY A 260 -8.16 13.58 3.65
CA GLY A 260 -9.47 14.09 3.27
C GLY A 260 -9.50 15.62 3.18
N MET A 261 -8.81 16.33 4.09
CA MET A 261 -8.70 17.78 4.06
C MET A 261 -7.83 18.25 2.87
N GLU A 262 -6.66 17.65 2.66
CA GLU A 262 -5.74 18.01 1.57
C GLU A 262 -6.39 17.83 0.19
N ASN A 263 -7.27 16.85 0.04
CA ASN A 263 -7.96 16.59 -1.23
C ASN A 263 -9.35 17.25 -1.32
N GLY A 264 -9.77 18.01 -0.31
CA GLY A 264 -11.09 18.64 -0.31
C GLY A 264 -12.26 17.64 -0.27
N PHE A 265 -12.07 16.47 0.34
CA PHE A 265 -13.08 15.42 0.53
C PHE A 265 -13.82 15.55 1.86
N CYS A 266 -13.26 16.28 2.82
CA CYS A 266 -13.93 16.55 4.09
C CYS A 266 -15.18 17.43 3.90
N ARG A 267 -16.26 17.06 4.58
CA ARG A 267 -17.57 17.73 4.59
C ARG A 267 -18.06 17.85 6.02
N PHE A 268 -18.83 18.89 6.31
CA PHE A 268 -19.28 19.19 7.67
C PHE A 268 -20.78 19.46 7.72
N GLU A 269 -21.47 18.91 8.73
CA GLU A 269 -22.91 19.14 8.95
C GLU A 269 -23.27 20.62 9.12
N LYS A 270 -22.38 21.41 9.76
CA LYS A 270 -22.57 22.86 9.93
C LYS A 270 -22.70 23.62 8.61
N ASP A 271 -22.20 23.04 7.52
CA ASP A 271 -22.27 23.60 6.16
C ASP A 271 -23.50 23.07 5.40
N GLY A 272 -24.44 22.41 6.08
CA GLY A 272 -25.64 21.81 5.49
C GLY A 272 -25.39 20.47 4.79
N PHE A 273 -24.21 19.86 4.98
CA PHE A 273 -23.90 18.58 4.37
C PHE A 273 -24.79 17.46 4.91
N VAL A 274 -25.28 16.61 4.01
CA VAL A 274 -26.07 15.42 4.34
C VAL A 274 -25.26 14.18 4.00
N PRO A 275 -24.90 13.35 5.00
CA PRO A 275 -24.17 12.12 4.75
C PRO A 275 -25.03 11.07 4.05
N GLU A 276 -24.40 10.31 3.19
CA GLU A 276 -24.97 9.22 2.40
C GLU A 276 -24.31 7.89 2.77
N ARG A 277 -24.94 6.79 2.35
CA ARG A 277 -24.36 5.46 2.47
C ARG A 277 -22.95 5.43 1.87
N GLY A 278 -22.01 4.87 2.60
CA GLY A 278 -20.61 4.75 2.18
C GLY A 278 -19.74 5.98 2.46
N ASP A 279 -20.32 7.11 2.87
CA ASP A 279 -19.51 8.19 3.43
C ASP A 279 -18.80 7.70 4.69
N ILE A 280 -17.56 8.16 4.87
CA ILE A 280 -16.79 7.87 6.07
C ILE A 280 -17.10 8.97 7.09
N VAL A 281 -17.27 8.61 8.36
CA VAL A 281 -17.46 9.56 9.46
C VAL A 281 -16.27 9.50 10.41
N VAL A 282 -15.70 10.65 10.74
CA VAL A 282 -14.61 10.83 11.70
C VAL A 282 -15.17 11.50 12.96
N TYR A 283 -14.83 10.97 14.13
CA TYR A 283 -15.32 11.45 15.42
C TYR A 283 -14.24 12.16 16.23
N ASN A 284 -14.71 13.04 17.10
CA ASN A 284 -13.93 13.86 18.01
C ASN A 284 -14.12 13.36 19.43
N ASN A 285 -13.04 12.86 19.99
CA ASN A 285 -12.94 12.52 21.40
C ASN A 285 -14.04 11.58 21.95
N ILE A 286 -14.46 10.58 21.18
CA ILE A 286 -15.48 9.61 21.64
C ILE A 286 -14.92 8.41 22.39
N ILE A 287 -13.63 8.14 22.29
CA ILE A 287 -12.94 7.15 23.13
C ILE A 287 -12.68 7.80 24.51
N PRO A 288 -12.98 7.10 25.62
CA PRO A 288 -12.71 7.60 26.97
C PRO A 288 -11.24 7.98 27.16
N LYS A 289 -10.95 8.94 28.05
CA LYS A 289 -9.58 9.46 28.23
C LYS A 289 -8.63 8.39 28.79
N GLU A 290 -9.15 7.54 29.66
CA GLU A 290 -8.49 6.37 30.25
C GLU A 290 -8.10 5.31 29.21
N ASP A 291 -8.81 5.27 28.09
CA ASP A 291 -8.59 4.34 26.98
C ASP A 291 -7.74 4.97 25.85
N LYS A 292 -7.28 6.21 26.03
CA LYS A 292 -6.45 6.93 25.08
C LYS A 292 -5.00 6.99 25.52
N PRO A 293 -4.05 6.91 24.57
CA PRO A 293 -2.69 7.37 24.80
C PRO A 293 -2.68 8.84 25.25
N GLU A 294 -1.80 9.16 26.20
CA GLU A 294 -1.58 10.54 26.64
C GLU A 294 -1.15 11.42 25.44
N GLY A 295 -1.83 12.55 25.23
CA GLY A 295 -1.60 13.40 24.05
C GLY A 295 -2.20 12.88 22.74
N GLY A 296 -3.13 11.91 22.79
CA GLY A 296 -3.80 11.36 21.61
C GLY A 296 -4.51 12.43 20.75
N ALA A 297 -4.60 12.16 19.44
CA ALA A 297 -5.24 13.06 18.48
C ALA A 297 -6.72 13.31 18.85
N TRP A 298 -7.21 14.51 18.54
CA TRP A 298 -8.61 14.87 18.73
C TRP A 298 -9.56 13.99 17.90
N CYS A 299 -9.13 13.59 16.70
CA CYS A 299 -9.82 12.64 15.84
C CYS A 299 -9.41 11.21 16.24
N ASP A 300 -10.26 10.56 17.02
CA ASP A 300 -9.91 9.33 17.74
C ASP A 300 -10.66 8.09 17.25
N HIS A 301 -11.70 8.27 16.45
CA HIS A 301 -12.47 7.14 15.91
C HIS A 301 -13.05 7.43 14.54
N ILE A 302 -13.36 6.36 13.80
CA ILE A 302 -13.85 6.44 12.43
C ILE A 302 -14.80 5.27 12.14
N GLY A 303 -15.75 5.49 11.22
CA GLY A 303 -16.68 4.46 10.76
C GLY A 303 -17.25 4.79 9.38
N ILE A 304 -18.15 3.93 8.88
CA ILE A 304 -18.80 4.08 7.58
C ILE A 304 -20.30 4.23 7.78
N VAL A 305 -20.89 5.26 7.17
CA VAL A 305 -22.32 5.54 7.22
C VAL A 305 -23.08 4.45 6.44
N ILE A 306 -24.03 3.81 7.09
CA ILE A 306 -24.88 2.75 6.52
C ILE A 306 -26.24 3.32 6.12
N PHE A 307 -26.83 4.09 7.03
CA PHE A 307 -28.16 4.68 6.87
C PHE A 307 -28.29 5.91 7.77
N ARG A 308 -29.12 6.87 7.35
CA ARG A 308 -29.45 8.09 8.10
C ARG A 308 -30.95 8.16 8.34
N ASP A 309 -31.33 8.55 9.55
CA ASP A 309 -32.70 8.96 9.89
C ASP A 309 -32.72 10.40 10.45
N ASN A 310 -33.89 10.84 10.91
CA ASN A 310 -34.09 12.18 11.46
C ASN A 310 -33.33 12.42 12.78
N ASP A 311 -33.05 11.37 13.56
CA ASP A 311 -32.47 11.49 14.90
C ASP A 311 -30.97 11.16 14.93
N GLY A 312 -30.44 10.58 13.85
CA GLY A 312 -29.04 10.20 13.74
C GLY A 312 -28.71 9.38 12.51
N MET A 313 -27.70 8.54 12.66
CA MET A 313 -27.19 7.64 11.64
C MET A 313 -26.80 6.29 12.24
N MET A 314 -26.91 5.25 11.42
CA MET A 314 -26.34 3.94 11.67
C MET A 314 -24.97 3.88 11.00
N VAL A 315 -23.96 3.50 11.77
CA VAL A 315 -22.56 3.50 11.34
C VAL A 315 -21.93 2.14 11.63
N ALA A 316 -21.29 1.56 10.62
CA ALA A 316 -20.48 0.36 10.77
C ALA A 316 -19.06 0.72 11.21
N GLU A 317 -18.57 0.07 12.27
CA GLU A 317 -17.28 0.37 12.90
C GLU A 317 -16.52 -0.92 13.21
N GLY A 318 -15.18 -0.90 13.10
CA GLY A 318 -14.32 -2.04 13.45
C GLY A 318 -14.06 -2.17 14.96
N ASN A 319 -13.80 -1.08 15.67
CA ASN A 319 -13.63 -1.09 17.14
C ASN A 319 -14.83 -0.41 17.83
N ALA A 320 -16.01 -0.97 17.60
CA ALA A 320 -17.26 -0.33 17.93
C ALA A 320 -17.41 -0.17 19.46
N GLY A 321 -17.58 1.08 19.91
CA GLY A 321 -17.71 1.40 21.34
C GLY A 321 -16.50 1.01 22.20
N ASN A 322 -15.31 0.93 21.59
CA ASN A 322 -14.06 0.50 22.24
C ASN A 322 -14.10 -0.92 22.84
N LYS A 323 -14.88 -1.82 22.24
CA LYS A 323 -15.07 -3.20 22.73
C LYS A 323 -14.22 -4.25 22.02
N ASN A 324 -13.26 -3.82 21.19
CA ASN A 324 -12.45 -4.69 20.34
C ASN A 324 -13.28 -5.61 19.43
N ALA A 325 -14.42 -5.13 18.95
CA ALA A 325 -15.31 -5.89 18.07
C ALA A 325 -16.01 -4.96 17.08
N SER A 326 -16.27 -5.47 15.87
CA SER A 326 -17.04 -4.71 14.89
C SER A 326 -18.52 -4.68 15.26
N ASP A 327 -19.19 -3.57 14.98
CA ASP A 327 -20.63 -3.46 15.17
C ASP A 327 -21.24 -2.36 14.30
N ILE A 328 -22.57 -2.38 14.18
CA ILE A 328 -23.37 -1.26 13.69
C ILE A 328 -23.90 -0.50 14.91
N ILE A 329 -23.45 0.75 15.07
CA ILE A 329 -23.82 1.62 16.18
C ILE A 329 -24.70 2.76 15.69
N ARG A 330 -25.71 3.11 16.49
CA ARG A 330 -26.48 4.35 16.31
C ARG A 330 -25.71 5.53 16.88
N ARG A 331 -25.45 6.53 16.04
CA ARG A 331 -24.73 7.77 16.37
C ARG A 331 -25.68 8.94 16.13
N ARG A 332 -25.70 9.93 17.02
CA ARG A 332 -26.55 11.13 16.86
C ARG A 332 -25.90 12.10 15.85
N HIS A 333 -26.72 12.90 15.20
CA HIS A 333 -26.26 14.08 14.45
C HIS A 333 -25.56 15.08 15.38
N GLY A 334 -24.62 15.85 14.86
CA GLY A 334 -23.84 16.82 15.63
C GLY A 334 -23.04 16.21 16.79
N GLY A 335 -22.74 17.03 17.79
CA GLY A 335 -22.01 16.60 18.99
C GLY A 335 -20.55 16.25 18.70
N ALA A 336 -20.22 14.97 18.74
CA ALA A 336 -18.86 14.45 18.59
C ALA A 336 -18.47 14.11 17.14
N VAL A 337 -19.34 14.32 16.17
CA VAL A 337 -18.97 14.20 14.75
C VAL A 337 -17.98 15.32 14.39
N GLY A 338 -16.78 14.94 13.95
CA GLY A 338 -15.77 15.88 13.50
C GLY A 338 -15.97 16.30 12.05
N CYS A 339 -16.02 15.32 11.15
CA CYS A 339 -16.33 15.54 9.74
C CYS A 339 -16.80 14.24 9.09
N TYR A 340 -17.31 14.37 7.87
CA TYR A 340 -17.49 13.28 6.93
C TYR A 340 -16.42 13.35 5.85
N ILE A 341 -15.99 12.22 5.30
CA ILE A 341 -15.12 12.16 4.14
C ILE A 341 -15.92 11.52 3.01
N ARG A 342 -16.23 12.30 1.97
CA ARG A 342 -16.89 11.83 0.75
C ARG A 342 -15.84 11.70 -0.35
N ILE A 343 -15.40 10.48 -0.60
CA ILE A 343 -14.47 10.16 -1.68
C ILE A 343 -15.26 10.16 -3.01
N PRO A 344 -14.81 10.89 -4.03
CA PRO A 344 -15.42 10.86 -5.37
C PRO A 344 -15.33 9.47 -6.01
N GLU A 345 -16.37 9.04 -6.73
CA GLU A 345 -16.40 7.75 -7.44
C GLU A 345 -15.40 7.69 -8.61
N ASP A 346 -15.05 8.86 -9.16
CA ASP A 346 -14.02 9.04 -10.17
C ASP A 346 -12.61 9.24 -9.57
N TYR A 347 -12.44 9.04 -8.27
CA TYR A 347 -11.12 9.12 -7.63
C TYR A 347 -10.16 8.12 -8.28
N ALA A 348 -9.06 8.65 -8.82
CA ALA A 348 -7.96 7.86 -9.34
C ALA A 348 -6.68 8.18 -8.56
N TYR A 349 -5.96 7.14 -8.15
CA TYR A 349 -4.69 7.30 -7.49
C TYR A 349 -3.63 7.84 -8.46
N GLY A 350 -3.29 9.12 -8.32
CA GLY A 350 -2.32 9.80 -9.19
C GLY A 350 -0.85 9.65 -8.77
N GLY A 351 -0.55 8.90 -7.70
CA GLY A 351 0.80 8.84 -7.10
C GLY A 351 1.87 8.29 -8.03
N TRP A 352 1.50 7.49 -9.03
CA TRP A 352 2.39 7.00 -10.09
C TRP A 352 3.05 8.12 -10.91
N LYS A 353 2.43 9.31 -10.96
CA LYS A 353 2.98 10.45 -11.70
C LYS A 353 4.02 11.23 -10.93
N VAL A 354 4.23 10.94 -9.64
CA VAL A 354 5.09 11.72 -8.76
C VAL A 354 6.41 10.98 -8.57
N ASP A 355 7.51 11.65 -8.88
CA ASP A 355 8.84 11.14 -8.58
C ASP A 355 9.07 11.07 -7.07
N PHE A 356 9.44 9.90 -6.57
CA PHE A 356 9.67 9.67 -5.15
C PHE A 356 10.80 10.54 -4.57
N LYS A 357 11.87 10.84 -5.32
CA LYS A 357 13.02 11.59 -4.80
C LYS A 357 12.76 13.09 -4.86
N THR A 358 12.26 13.59 -5.98
CA THR A 358 12.13 15.03 -6.24
C THR A 358 10.77 15.59 -5.83
N GLY A 359 9.73 14.75 -5.81
CA GLY A 359 8.33 15.14 -5.62
C GLY A 359 7.70 15.82 -6.85
N GLU A 360 8.42 15.87 -7.97
CA GLU A 360 7.95 16.50 -9.19
C GLU A 360 7.09 15.54 -10.02
N THR A 361 6.22 16.08 -10.85
CA THR A 361 5.43 15.27 -11.79
C THR A 361 6.32 14.80 -12.94
N ARG A 362 6.38 13.48 -13.17
CA ARG A 362 7.10 12.90 -14.31
C ARG A 362 6.24 12.95 -15.57
N ILE A 363 6.85 13.39 -16.66
CA ILE A 363 6.24 13.54 -17.99
C ILE A 363 7.01 12.79 -19.08
N ALA A 364 8.17 12.22 -18.75
CA ALA A 364 9.00 11.50 -19.70
C ALA A 364 8.51 10.05 -19.83
N HIS A 365 7.94 9.72 -20.97
CA HIS A 365 7.53 8.36 -21.33
C HIS A 365 8.74 7.57 -21.88
N TYR A 366 8.78 6.27 -21.59
CA TYR A 366 9.72 5.31 -22.17
C TYR A 366 9.37 5.06 -23.64
#